data_AF-A0A534S492-F1
#
_entry.id   AF-A0A534S492-F1
#
_cell.length_a   1.000
_cell.length_b   1.000
_cell.length_c   1.000
_cell.angle_alpha   90.00
_cell.angle_beta   90.00
_cell.angle_gamma   90.00
#
_symmetry.space_group_name_H-M   'P 1'
#
loop_
_entity.id
_entity.type
_entity.pdbx_description
1 polymer ?
#
loop_
_entity_poly.entity_id
_entity_poly.type
_entity_poly.pdbx_seq_one_letter_code
_entity_poly.pdbx_strand_id
1 'polypeptide(L)'
;MARQRRLRWVIDTMVVIRGARAFRQQPPVPTTPELRLLLGWIDDATLFDWLLSPPILEEYRTVLRRLKVPVHAVGRFLNLLRQAGIEVRG
;
A
#
# COMPACT_ATOMS: atom_id res chain seq x y z
N MET A 1 1.07 30.01 -9.60
CA MET A 1 0.35 28.72 -9.73
C MET A 1 0.20 28.15 -8.34
N ALA A 2 -1.01 28.11 -7.79
CA ALA A 2 -1.24 27.53 -6.47
C ALA A 2 -0.93 26.04 -6.55
N ARG A 3 0.07 25.57 -5.79
CA ARG A 3 0.33 24.14 -5.60
C ARG A 3 -0.94 23.57 -4.96
N GLN A 4 -1.80 22.95 -5.76
CA GLN A 4 -2.99 22.27 -5.29
C GLN A 4 -2.54 21.32 -4.16
N ARG A 5 -3.04 21.55 -2.94
CA ARG A 5 -2.64 20.77 -1.77
C ARG A 5 -3.08 19.33 -2.03
N ARG A 6 -2.13 18.50 -2.46
CA ARG A 6 -2.34 17.06 -2.67
C ARG A 6 -2.84 16.48 -1.36
N LEU A 7 -3.93 15.72 -1.45
CA LEU A 7 -4.53 15.12 -0.26
C LEU A 7 -3.52 14.14 0.33
N ARG A 8 -3.32 14.20 1.64
CA ARG A 8 -2.41 13.32 2.36
C ARG A 8 -3.23 12.35 3.19
N TRP A 9 -3.02 11.06 2.97
CA TRP A 9 -3.81 10.02 3.61
C TRP A 9 -2.90 9.05 4.35
N VAL A 10 -3.38 8.60 5.49
CA VAL A 10 -2.94 7.36 6.12
C VAL A 10 -4.02 6.33 5.81
N ILE A 11 -3.65 5.24 5.16
CA ILE A 11 -4.59 4.18 4.82
C ILE A 11 -4.63 3.14 5.94
N ASP A 12 -5.85 2.74 6.27
CA ASP A 12 -6.12 1.72 7.27
C ASP A 12 -5.45 0.37 6.91
N THR A 13 -4.90 -0.29 7.94
CA THR A 13 -4.20 -1.57 7.82
C THR A 13 -5.07 -2.65 7.15
N MET A 14 -6.39 -2.63 7.30
CA MET A 14 -7.30 -3.59 6.69
C MET A 14 -7.41 -3.44 5.17
N VAL A 15 -7.35 -2.21 4.64
CA VAL A 15 -7.34 -1.94 3.19
C VAL A 15 -6.05 -2.52 2.57
N VAL A 16 -4.94 -2.29 3.26
CA VAL A 16 -3.61 -2.83 2.93
C VAL A 16 -3.61 -4.36 2.92
N ILE A 17 -4.18 -4.99 3.94
CA ILE A 17 -4.31 -6.46 4.03
C ILE A 17 -5.07 -7.03 2.83
N ARG A 18 -6.22 -6.45 2.51
CA ARG A 18 -7.11 -6.96 1.45
C ARG A 18 -6.44 -6.84 0.09
N GLY A 19 -5.75 -5.73 -0.14
CA GLY A 19 -4.90 -5.55 -1.30
C GLY A 19 -3.74 -6.54 -1.40
N ALA A 20 -2.97 -6.71 -0.31
CA ALA A 20 -1.82 -7.60 -0.26
C ALA A 20 -2.18 -9.08 -0.52
N ARG A 21 -3.38 -9.52 -0.12
CA ARG A 21 -3.87 -10.87 -0.43
C ARG A 21 -3.96 -11.14 -1.94
N ALA A 22 -4.21 -10.11 -2.75
CA ALA A 22 -4.31 -10.27 -4.20
C ALA A 22 -2.94 -10.40 -4.88
N PHE A 23 -1.85 -9.97 -4.24
CA PHE A 23 -0.46 -10.21 -4.70
C PHE A 23 0.01 -11.67 -4.58
N ARG A 24 -0.88 -12.58 -4.12
CA ARG A 24 -0.68 -14.03 -4.20
C ARG A 24 -0.79 -14.55 -5.64
N GLN A 25 -1.47 -13.82 -6.52
CA GLN A 25 -1.59 -14.13 -7.95
C GLN A 25 -0.72 -13.14 -8.75
N GLN A 26 -0.18 -13.58 -9.90
CA GLN A 26 0.61 -12.74 -10.80
C GLN A 26 0.08 -12.86 -12.25
N PRO A 27 -0.35 -11.75 -12.89
CA PRO A 27 -0.60 -10.43 -12.29
C PRO A 27 -1.78 -10.46 -11.30
N PRO A 28 -1.86 -9.54 -10.32
CA PRO A 28 -3.01 -9.44 -9.42
C PRO A 28 -4.26 -9.04 -10.20
N VAL A 29 -5.35 -9.79 -10.06
CA VAL A 29 -6.64 -9.47 -10.72
C VAL A 29 -7.45 -8.54 -9.80
N PRO A 30 -7.94 -7.37 -10.28
CA PRO A 30 -8.64 -6.35 -9.48
C PRO A 30 -10.08 -6.75 -9.09
N THR A 31 -10.20 -7.82 -8.33
CA THR A 31 -11.49 -8.38 -7.90
C THR A 31 -12.08 -7.69 -6.67
N THR A 32 -11.31 -6.89 -5.93
CA THR A 32 -11.79 -6.14 -4.76
C THR A 32 -11.58 -4.62 -4.88
N PRO A 33 -12.43 -3.80 -4.25
CA PRO A 33 -12.28 -2.34 -4.25
C PRO A 33 -10.94 -1.87 -3.67
N GLU A 34 -10.41 -2.56 -2.65
CA GLU A 34 -9.13 -2.22 -2.02
C GLU A 34 -7.97 -2.47 -2.97
N LEU A 35 -8.01 -3.56 -3.74
CA LEU A 35 -6.99 -3.78 -4.76
C LEU A 35 -7.09 -2.75 -5.89
N ARG A 36 -8.31 -2.39 -6.32
CA ARG A 36 -8.52 -1.33 -7.33
C ARG A 36 -7.98 0.02 -6.86
N LEU A 37 -8.20 0.37 -5.59
CA LEU A 37 -7.64 1.57 -4.99
C LEU A 37 -6.11 1.55 -5.01
N LEU A 38 -5.50 0.44 -4.63
CA LEU A 38 -4.04 0.30 -4.64
C LEU A 38 -3.47 0.39 -6.05
N LEU A 39 -4.04 -0.32 -7.01
CA LEU A 39 -3.61 -0.30 -8.41
C LEU A 39 -3.79 1.09 -9.02
N GLY A 40 -4.95 1.72 -8.80
CA GLY A 40 -5.20 3.09 -9.25
C GLY A 40 -4.24 4.11 -8.64
N TRP A 41 -3.88 3.96 -7.36
CA TRP A 41 -2.88 4.80 -6.71
C TRP A 41 -1.46 4.57 -7.25
N ILE A 42 -1.10 3.33 -7.60
CA ILE A 42 0.19 3.02 -8.23
C ILE A 42 0.25 3.63 -9.64
N ASP A 43 -0.82 3.48 -10.42
CA ASP A 43 -0.90 3.94 -11.80
C ASP A 43 -0.97 5.47 -11.90
N ASP A 44 -1.68 6.10 -10.95
CA ASP A 44 -1.76 7.55 -10.83
C ASP A 44 -1.45 7.99 -9.39
N ALA A 45 -0.15 8.21 -9.14
CA ALA A 45 0.30 8.72 -7.86
C ALA A 45 -0.37 10.06 -7.54
N THR A 46 -0.79 10.88 -8.52
CA THR A 46 -1.34 12.22 -8.27
C THR A 46 -2.65 12.22 -7.48
N LEU A 47 -3.33 11.07 -7.39
CA LEU A 47 -4.56 10.89 -6.61
C LEU A 47 -4.40 11.31 -5.14
N PHE A 48 -3.34 10.87 -4.47
CA PHE A 48 -3.01 11.29 -3.11
C PHE A 48 -1.57 10.92 -2.70
N ASP A 49 -1.05 11.61 -1.70
CA ASP A 49 0.20 11.24 -1.02
C ASP A 49 -0.12 10.24 0.09
N TRP A 50 0.38 9.01 -0.03
CA TRP A 50 0.29 8.02 1.04
C TRP A 50 1.45 8.23 2.00
N LEU A 51 1.15 8.66 3.22
CA LEU A 51 2.14 8.83 4.27
C LEU A 51 2.47 7.48 4.91
N LEU A 52 3.75 7.13 4.92
CA LEU A 52 4.28 5.89 5.48
C LEU A 52 5.30 6.23 6.55
N SER A 53 5.35 5.45 7.62
CA SER A 53 6.41 5.55 8.62
C SER A 53 7.03 4.17 8.85
N PRO A 54 8.28 4.08 9.35
CA PRO A 54 8.88 2.80 9.68
C PRO A 54 8.00 1.94 10.63
N PRO A 55 7.36 2.50 11.68
CA PRO A 55 6.41 1.76 12.51
C PRO A 55 5.21 1.20 11.74
N ILE A 56 4.60 1.98 10.84
CA ILE A 56 3.45 1.54 10.02
C ILE A 56 3.87 0.38 9.09
N LEU A 57 5.03 0.49 8.45
CA LEU A 57 5.53 -0.56 7.56
C LEU A 57 5.81 -1.87 8.30
N GLU A 58 6.27 -1.80 9.55
CA GLU A 58 6.50 -2.98 10.37
C GLU A 58 5.20 -3.59 10.91
N GLU A 59 4.19 -2.76 11.22
CA GLU A 59 2.84 -3.23 11.53
C GLU A 59 2.26 -4.02 10.35
N TYR A 60 2.32 -3.45 9.13
CA TYR A 60 1.86 -4.13 7.92
C TYR A 60 2.59 -5.45 7.72
N ARG A 61 3.91 -5.49 7.89
CA ARG A 61 4.69 -6.73 7.81
C ARG A 61 4.18 -7.78 8.80
N THR A 62 4.01 -7.39 10.06
CA THR A 62 3.56 -8.28 11.13
C THR A 62 2.17 -8.85 10.83
N VAL A 63 1.23 -7.98 10.45
CA VAL A 63 -0.15 -8.38 10.16
C VAL A 63 -0.23 -9.29 8.94
N LEU A 64 0.49 -8.97 7.85
CA LEU A 64 0.50 -9.80 6.65
C LEU A 64 1.10 -11.19 6.89
N ARG A 65 2.15 -11.28 7.72
CA ARG A 65 2.73 -12.56 8.15
C ARG A 65 1.74 -13.37 9.00
N ARG A 66 1.03 -12.74 9.95
CA ARG A 66 -0.03 -13.40 10.74
C ARG A 66 -1.14 -13.97 9.87
N LEU A 67 -1.47 -13.29 8.77
CA LEU A 67 -2.44 -13.75 7.78
C LEU A 67 -1.90 -14.77 6.78
N LYS A 68 -0.70 -15.33 7.02
CA LYS A 68 -0.04 -16.34 6.19
C LYS A 68 0.13 -15.90 4.72
N VAL A 69 0.31 -14.61 4.48
CA VAL A 69 0.70 -14.11 3.15
C VAL A 69 2.15 -14.56 2.88
N PRO A 70 2.46 -15.11 1.69
CA PRO A 70 3.81 -15.57 1.38
C PRO A 70 4.85 -14.47 1.55
N VAL A 71 6.02 -14.79 2.10
CA VAL A 71 7.08 -13.81 2.42
C VAL A 71 7.48 -12.97 1.21
N HIS A 72 7.58 -13.58 0.03
CA HIS A 72 7.89 -12.88 -1.21
C HIS A 72 6.81 -11.86 -1.60
N ALA A 73 5.53 -12.17 -1.37
CA ALA A 73 4.42 -11.26 -1.66
C ALA A 73 4.39 -10.08 -0.67
N VAL A 74 4.67 -10.35 0.63
CA VAL A 74 4.86 -9.29 1.64
C VAL A 74 6.00 -8.36 1.25
N GLY A 75 7.15 -8.92 0.86
CA GLY A 75 8.32 -8.13 0.43
C GLY A 75 8.01 -7.24 -0.78
N ARG A 76 7.39 -7.80 -1.83
CA ARG A 76 6.95 -7.04 -3.00
C ARG A 76 6.02 -5.89 -2.64
N PHE A 77 5.00 -6.17 -1.83
CA PHE A 77 4.02 -5.17 -1.43
C PHE A 77 4.64 -4.03 -0.61
N LEU A 78 5.49 -4.34 0.38
CA LEU A 78 6.17 -3.31 1.17
C LEU A 78 7.15 -2.47 0.32
N ASN A 79 7.81 -3.08 -0.66
CA ASN A 79 8.69 -2.36 -1.58
C ASN A 79 7.90 -1.41 -2.47
N LEU A 80 6.74 -1.85 -2.98
CA LEU A 80 5.84 -1.00 -3.73
C LEU A 80 5.39 0.22 -2.91
N LEU A 81 4.98 0.00 -1.65
CA LEU A 81 4.62 1.11 -0.76
C LEU A 81 5.78 2.10 -0.59
N ARG A 82 7.00 1.63 -0.38
CA ARG A 82 8.18 2.51 -0.25
C ARG A 82 8.51 3.28 -1.53
N GLN A 83 8.27 2.68 -2.69
CA GLN A 83 8.57 3.30 -3.99
C GLN A 83 7.56 4.40 -4.34
N ALA A 84 6.28 4.18 -4.05
CA ALA A 84 5.21 5.10 -4.45
C ALA A 84 4.74 6.05 -3.32
N GLY A 85 4.96 5.67 -2.06
CA GLY A 85 4.56 6.44 -0.89
C GLY A 85 5.59 7.46 -0.44
N ILE A 86 5.17 8.32 0.50
CA ILE A 86 6.03 9.32 1.13
C ILE A 86 6.40 8.84 2.53
N GLU A 87 7.66 8.45 2.71
CA GLU A 87 8.17 8.11 4.03
C GLU A 87 8.34 9.38 4.87
N VAL A 88 7.62 9.43 5.98
CA VAL A 88 7.73 10.48 6.99
C VAL A 88 8.44 9.93 8.22
N ARG A 89 9.44 10.69 8.69
CA ARG A 89 10.07 10.44 9.98
C ARG A 89 9.24 11.20 11.02
N GLY A 90 8.49 10.46 11.82
CA GLY A 90 7.85 10.98 13.03
C GLY A 90 8.85 11.12 14.15
#